data_AF-A0A958V0V6-F1
#
_entry.id   AF-A0A958V0V6-F1
#
_cell.length_a   1.000
_cell.length_b   1.000
_cell.length_c   1.000
_cell.angle_alpha   90.00
_cell.angle_beta   90.00
_cell.angle_gamma   90.00
#
_symmetry.space_group_name_H-M   'P 1'
#
loop_
_entity.id
_entity.type
_entity.pdbx_description
1 polymer ?
#
loop_
_entity_poly.entity_id
_entity_poly.type
_entity_poly.pdbx_seq_one_letter_code
_entity_poly.pdbx_strand_id
1 'polypeptide(L)'
;MRITGMKYGKQVLKLAGFPIPEILDADATLEEIEALLGKRGKVVVKPVFFGGIGKKGKAGLIKIASTVTEALQAKRDLFFARH
;
A
#
# COMPACT_ATOMS: atom_id res chain seq x y z
N MET A 1 -2.05 -22.02 1.23
CA MET A 1 -2.17 -20.83 0.36
C MET A 1 -1.16 -19.77 0.81
N ARG A 2 -0.15 -19.44 0.00
CA ARG A 2 0.84 -18.39 0.33
C ARG A 2 0.27 -17.00 0.03
N ILE A 3 -0.69 -16.54 0.85
CA ILE A 3 -1.29 -15.21 0.68
C ILE A 3 -0.26 -14.15 1.06
N THR A 4 0.18 -13.36 0.08
CA THR A 4 1.09 -12.24 0.35
C THR A 4 0.28 -10.95 0.55
N GLY A 5 0.13 -10.56 1.82
CA GLY A 5 -0.49 -9.30 2.24
C GLY A 5 -1.84 -9.02 1.57
N MET A 6 -2.15 -7.74 1.37
CA MET A 6 -3.42 -7.33 0.74
C MET A 6 -3.44 -7.49 -0.78
N LYS A 7 -2.27 -7.66 -1.43
CA LYS A 7 -2.18 -7.86 -2.89
C LYS A 7 -3.01 -9.07 -3.32
N TYR A 8 -2.88 -10.18 -2.59
CA TYR A 8 -3.71 -11.38 -2.79
C TYR A 8 -4.79 -11.55 -1.71
N GLY A 9 -4.58 -11.00 -0.50
CA GLY A 9 -5.56 -11.07 0.58
C GLY A 9 -6.91 -10.47 0.23
N LYS A 10 -6.95 -9.46 -0.65
CA LYS A 10 -8.21 -8.88 -1.15
C LYS A 10 -9.14 -9.92 -1.79
N GLN A 11 -8.61 -10.93 -2.47
CA GLN A 11 -9.41 -11.98 -3.11
C GLN A 11 -10.12 -12.84 -2.06
N VAL A 12 -9.42 -13.16 -0.97
CA VAL A 12 -9.98 -13.94 0.14
C VAL A 12 -11.04 -13.16 0.89
N LEU A 13 -10.76 -11.88 1.21
CA LEU A 13 -11.73 -11.01 1.85
C LEU A 13 -12.99 -10.85 1.00
N LYS A 14 -12.84 -10.74 -0.33
CA LYS A 14 -13.96 -10.68 -1.26
C LYS A 14 -14.82 -11.94 -1.20
N LEU A 15 -14.20 -13.12 -1.22
CA LEU A 15 -14.92 -14.39 -1.14
C LEU A 15 -15.67 -14.55 0.19
N ALA A 16 -15.10 -14.04 1.27
CA ALA A 16 -15.70 -14.09 2.61
C ALA A 16 -16.70 -12.96 2.90
N GLY A 17 -16.95 -12.04 1.95
CA GLY A 17 -17.89 -10.93 2.13
C GLY A 17 -17.41 -9.82 3.08
N PHE A 18 -16.11 -9.75 3.36
CA PHE A 18 -15.55 -8.70 4.22
C PHE A 18 -15.27 -7.41 3.44
N PRO A 19 -15.34 -6.23 4.09
CA PRO A 19 -14.91 -4.98 3.47
C PRO A 19 -13.43 -5.02 3.13
N ILE A 20 -13.08 -4.42 1.99
CA ILE A 20 -11.74 -4.41 1.42
C ILE A 20 -11.33 -2.96 1.23
N PRO A 21 -10.14 -2.54 1.68
CA PRO A 21 -9.63 -1.22 1.35
C PRO A 21 -9.38 -1.10 -0.17
N GLU A 22 -9.57 0.09 -0.72
CA GLU A 22 -9.06 0.41 -2.07
C GLU A 22 -7.53 0.29 -2.06
N ILE A 23 -6.99 -0.45 -3.03
CA ILE A 23 -5.56 -0.78 -3.12
C ILE A 23 -5.11 -0.48 -4.54
N LEU A 24 -4.03 0.28 -4.64
CA LEU A 24 -3.27 0.45 -5.88
C LEU A 24 -2.02 -0.44 -5.82
N ASP A 25 -1.60 -0.97 -6.96
CA ASP A 25 -0.41 -1.80 -7.09
C ASP A 25 0.85 -0.94 -7.38
N ALA A 26 2.01 -1.59 -7.55
CA ALA A 26 3.29 -0.87 -7.66
C ALA A 26 3.40 0.03 -8.91
N ASP A 27 2.59 -0.24 -9.92
CA ASP A 27 2.43 0.45 -11.19
C ASP A 27 1.41 1.60 -11.15
N ALA A 28 0.85 1.92 -9.98
CA ALA A 28 -0.09 3.02 -9.79
C ALA A 28 0.43 4.33 -10.42
N THR A 29 -0.42 4.92 -11.25
CA THR A 29 -0.24 6.21 -11.91
C THR A 29 -0.44 7.36 -10.94
N LEU A 30 -0.04 8.57 -11.35
CA LEU A 30 -0.21 9.78 -10.53
C LEU A 30 -1.69 10.07 -10.30
N GLU A 31 -2.49 9.96 -11.36
CA GLU A 31 -3.92 10.22 -11.39
C GLU A 31 -4.68 9.25 -10.47
N GLU A 32 -4.29 7.97 -10.43
CA GLU A 32 -4.90 6.99 -9.54
C GLU A 32 -4.61 7.29 -8.05
N ILE A 33 -3.39 7.76 -7.74
CA ILE A 33 -3.02 8.14 -6.38
C ILE A 33 -3.80 9.39 -5.96
N GLU A 34 -3.91 10.39 -6.83
CA GLU A 34 -4.72 11.60 -6.57
C GLU A 34 -6.19 11.26 -6.37
N ALA A 35 -6.75 10.39 -7.22
CA ALA A 35 -8.14 9.96 -7.09
C ALA A 35 -8.39 9.24 -5.75
N LEU A 36 -7.47 8.38 -5.31
CA LEU A 36 -7.58 7.69 -4.03
C LEU A 36 -7.46 8.65 -2.84
N LEU A 37 -6.53 9.60 -2.91
CA LEU A 37 -6.39 10.67 -1.91
C LEU A 37 -7.64 11.55 -1.85
N GLY A 38 -8.22 11.94 -2.98
CA GLY A 38 -9.45 12.72 -3.02
C GLY A 38 -10.63 12.03 -2.35
N LYS A 39 -10.72 10.70 -2.48
CA LYS A 39 -11.79 9.89 -1.84
C LYS A 39 -11.56 9.63 -0.35
N ARG A 40 -10.30 9.48 0.08
CA ARG A 40 -9.95 8.92 1.41
C ARG A 40 -9.20 9.88 2.33
N GLY A 41 -8.71 11.01 1.81
CA GLY A 41 -7.92 12.03 2.51
C GLY A 41 -6.47 11.62 2.81
N LYS A 42 -6.21 10.32 3.02
CA LYS A 42 -4.86 9.77 3.27
C LYS A 42 -4.68 8.42 2.60
N VAL A 43 -3.44 8.10 2.25
CA VAL A 43 -3.02 6.80 1.73
C VAL A 43 -1.89 6.20 2.55
N VAL A 44 -1.85 4.87 2.60
CA VAL A 44 -0.79 4.11 3.27
C VAL A 44 0.13 3.51 2.21
N VAL A 45 1.38 3.97 2.17
CA VAL A 45 2.41 3.46 1.28
C VAL A 45 3.26 2.45 2.03
N LYS A 46 3.36 1.22 1.49
CA LYS A 46 4.12 0.12 2.10
C LYS A 46 4.66 -0.83 1.03
N PRO A 47 5.88 -1.40 1.20
CA PRO A 47 6.41 -2.39 0.27
C PRO A 47 5.68 -3.73 0.42
N VAL A 48 5.51 -4.42 -0.69
CA VAL A 48 5.00 -5.79 -0.74
C VAL A 48 6.19 -6.75 -0.77
N PHE A 49 6.23 -7.68 0.17
CA PHE A 49 7.26 -8.72 0.24
C PHE A 49 6.59 -10.08 0.14
N PHE A 50 7.13 -10.95 -0.70
CA PHE A 50 6.67 -12.33 -0.77
C PHE A 50 7.01 -13.09 0.51
N GLY A 51 6.21 -14.10 0.85
CA GLY A 51 6.47 -14.97 2.00
C GLY A 51 5.89 -14.50 3.34
N GLY A 52 4.97 -13.52 3.33
CA GLY A 52 4.24 -13.14 4.55
C GLY A 52 5.07 -12.39 5.59
N ILE A 53 6.04 -11.58 5.15
CA ILE A 53 6.92 -10.82 6.05
C ILE A 53 6.12 -9.82 6.90
N GLY A 54 6.15 -10.02 8.22
CA GLY A 54 5.50 -9.18 9.23
C GLY A 54 6.37 -8.02 9.72
N LYS A 55 5.94 -7.36 10.80
CA LYS A 55 6.67 -6.28 11.51
C LYS A 55 7.06 -5.04 10.68
N LYS A 56 6.44 -4.82 9.52
CA LYS A 56 6.72 -3.67 8.63
C LYS A 56 6.57 -2.32 9.31
N GLY A 57 5.58 -2.16 10.19
CA GLY A 57 5.39 -0.92 10.96
C GLY A 57 6.55 -0.67 11.92
N LYS A 58 6.98 -1.69 12.67
CA LYS A 58 8.13 -1.60 13.58
C LYS A 58 9.45 -1.37 12.84
N ALA A 59 9.55 -1.86 11.60
CA ALA A 59 10.70 -1.64 10.73
C ALA A 59 10.70 -0.29 10.00
N GLY A 60 9.72 0.59 10.24
CA GLY A 60 9.64 1.90 9.58
C GLY A 60 9.25 1.84 8.09
N LEU A 61 8.78 0.68 7.61
CA LEU A 61 8.43 0.43 6.21
C LEU A 61 6.97 0.78 5.87
N ILE A 62 6.34 1.62 6.68
CA ILE A 62 4.99 2.12 6.44
C ILE A 62 5.04 3.64 6.53
N LYS A 63 4.56 4.30 5.47
CA LYS A 63 4.40 5.76 5.42
C LYS A 63 2.93 6.09 5.20
N ILE A 64 2.46 7.14 5.85
CA ILE A 64 1.13 7.70 5.63
C ILE A 64 1.35 9.03 4.91
N ALA A 65 0.69 9.20 3.76
CA ALA A 65 0.77 10.39 2.94
C ALA A 65 -0.62 11.02 2.80
N SER A 66 -0.66 12.35 2.80
CA SER A 66 -1.88 13.15 2.60
C SER A 66 -1.85 13.91 1.27
N THR A 67 -0.72 13.86 0.55
CA THR A 67 -0.55 14.47 -0.78
C THR A 67 0.07 13.49 -1.76
N VAL A 68 -0.11 13.74 -3.07
CA VAL A 68 0.48 12.89 -4.11
C VAL A 68 2.01 12.94 -4.05
N THR A 69 2.58 14.12 -3.77
CA THR A 69 4.01 14.34 -3.62
C THR A 69 4.59 13.52 -2.47
N GLU A 70 3.95 13.53 -1.30
CA GLU A 70 4.34 12.70 -0.16
C GLU A 70 4.25 11.21 -0.49
N ALA A 71 3.20 10.78 -1.19
CA ALA A 71 3.02 9.38 -1.57
C ALA A 71 4.11 8.90 -2.54
N LEU A 72 4.47 9.73 -3.53
CA LEU A 72 5.55 9.46 -4.48
C LEU A 72 6.93 9.45 -3.80
N GLN A 73 7.17 10.38 -2.88
CA GLN A 73 8.40 10.40 -2.09
C GLN A 73 8.52 9.14 -1.23
N ALA A 74 7.46 8.76 -0.53
CA ALA A 74 7.41 7.53 0.25
C ALA A 74 7.66 6.28 -0.62
N LYS A 75 7.09 6.23 -1.83
CA LYS A 75 7.34 5.14 -2.80
C LYS A 75 8.83 5.06 -3.16
N ARG A 76 9.49 6.19 -3.42
CA ARG A 76 10.93 6.25 -3.72
C ARG A 76 11.78 5.82 -2.52
N ASP A 77 11.51 6.36 -1.34
CA ASP A 77 12.29 6.07 -0.13
C ASP A 77 12.23 4.58 0.23
N LEU A 78 11.03 4.00 0.15
CA LEU A 78 10.80 2.57 0.41
C LEU A 78 11.40 1.67 -0.68
N PHE A 79 11.44 2.12 -1.94
CA PHE A 79 12.04 1.35 -3.03
C PHE A 79 13.57 1.34 -2.96
N PHE A 80 14.19 2.48 -2.68
CA PHE A 80 15.64 2.62 -2.60
C PHE A 80 16.21 2.38 -1.19
N ALA A 81 15.36 2.00 -0.23
CA ALA A 81 15.70 1.86 1.18
C ALA A 81 16.47 3.08 1.72
N ARG A 82 16.06 4.30 1.32
CA ARG A 82 16.59 5.55 1.88
C ARG A 82 15.82 5.84 3.16
N HIS A 83 16.53 5.99 4.28
CA HIS A 83 15.97 6.29 5.60
C HIS A 83 16.40 7.68 6.05
#